data_AF-A0A7V9MZW2-F1
#
_entry.id   AF-A0A7V9MZW2-F1
#
_cell.length_a   1.000
_cell.length_b   1.000
_cell.length_c   1.000
_cell.angle_alpha   90.00
_cell.angle_beta   90.00
_cell.angle_gamma   90.00
#
_symmetry.space_group_name_H-M   'P 1'
#
loop_
_entity.id
_entity.type
_entity.pdbx_description
1 polymer ?
#
loop_
_entity_poly.entity_id
_entity_poly.type
_entity_poly.pdbx_seq_one_letter_code
_entity_poly.pdbx_strand_id
1 'polypeptide(L)'
;MTNTLHRYGKAESFVDDYIVFSLPAKSKAAGQSGDALAAQKRFMQIAAEYSPCSLGDALHGGSLRPTKSKSIFGHWGKRNKPNFKKVLEGMSKAGTMAAVFDSREKAEAFVKRIKEEDLGLSVNISSSIENAKNACAFAGIPRHSVAYSLGFEDVGDNTPGKQAIILSTMCGHGMLSINLAQKMMSFVRENRRTPKEAAETMARFCSCGIFNTTRARRILEDVRIGVK
;
A
#
# COMPACT_ATOMS: atom_id res chain seq x y z
N MET A 1 -10.07 3.05 -11.72
CA MET A 1 -8.91 2.44 -12.43
C MET A 1 -8.06 1.66 -11.44
N THR A 2 -7.14 0.81 -11.88
CA THR A 2 -6.17 0.07 -11.04
C THR A 2 -4.75 0.56 -11.35
N ASN A 3 -3.99 1.01 -10.35
CA ASN A 3 -2.58 1.40 -10.49
C ASN A 3 -1.76 0.61 -9.46
N THR A 4 -0.53 0.18 -9.80
CA THR A 4 0.35 -0.73 -9.02
C THR A 4 -0.03 -2.22 -9.05
N LEU A 5 -0.35 -2.76 -10.23
CA LEU A 5 -0.62 -4.19 -10.41
C LEU A 5 0.62 -5.08 -10.50
N HIS A 6 1.82 -4.52 -10.35
CA HIS A 6 3.05 -5.32 -10.31
C HIS A 6 3.23 -6.10 -9.01
N ARG A 7 2.22 -6.12 -8.12
CA ARG A 7 2.25 -6.94 -6.90
C ARG A 7 2.08 -8.41 -7.26
N TYR A 8 3.07 -9.21 -6.90
CA TYR A 8 3.06 -10.64 -7.18
C TYR A 8 2.26 -11.41 -6.13
N GLY A 9 1.53 -12.43 -6.57
CA GLY A 9 0.74 -13.34 -5.73
C GLY A 9 -0.50 -13.88 -6.44
N LYS A 10 -1.07 -14.97 -5.93
CA LYS A 10 -2.36 -15.47 -6.42
C LYS A 10 -3.50 -14.52 -6.04
N ALA A 11 -4.58 -14.47 -6.81
CA ALA A 11 -5.69 -13.52 -6.59
C ALA A 11 -6.30 -13.64 -5.18
N GLU A 12 -6.40 -14.86 -4.66
CA GLU A 12 -6.96 -15.20 -3.33
C GLU A 12 -6.07 -14.69 -2.20
N SER A 13 -4.79 -14.42 -2.48
CA SER A 13 -3.88 -13.87 -1.47
C SER A 13 -4.13 -12.40 -1.16
N PHE A 14 -4.96 -11.67 -1.93
CA PHE A 14 -5.20 -10.22 -1.78
C PHE A 14 -6.39 -9.85 -0.88
N VAL A 15 -6.93 -10.79 -0.10
CA VAL A 15 -8.07 -10.58 0.80
C VAL A 15 -7.91 -9.40 1.77
N ASP A 16 -6.68 -9.06 2.15
CA ASP A 16 -6.30 -8.01 3.10
C ASP A 16 -5.46 -6.91 2.43
N ASP A 17 -5.58 -6.70 1.11
CA ASP A 17 -4.75 -5.74 0.37
C ASP A 17 -5.55 -4.86 -0.58
N TYR A 18 -5.98 -3.70 -0.07
CA TYR A 18 -6.70 -2.69 -0.84
C TYR A 18 -5.94 -1.36 -0.77
N ILE A 19 -5.51 -0.85 -1.92
CA ILE A 19 -4.83 0.44 -2.01
C ILE A 19 -5.71 1.38 -2.81
N VAL A 20 -6.19 2.44 -2.17
CA VAL A 20 -6.98 3.47 -2.84
C VAL A 20 -6.12 4.70 -3.02
N PHE A 21 -5.93 5.12 -4.27
CA PHE A 21 -5.14 6.28 -4.61
C PHE A 21 -6.02 7.44 -5.06
N SER A 22 -5.55 8.65 -4.77
CA SER A 22 -6.03 9.89 -5.37
C SER A 22 -4.92 10.49 -6.23
N LEU A 23 -5.25 10.78 -7.50
CA LEU A 23 -4.35 11.44 -8.45
C LEU A 23 -5.10 12.60 -9.12
N PRO A 24 -4.68 13.86 -8.94
CA PRO A 24 -5.29 14.97 -9.63
C PRO A 24 -4.73 15.06 -11.05
N ALA A 25 -5.45 15.78 -11.91
CA ALA A 25 -4.90 16.21 -13.19
C ALA A 25 -3.62 17.04 -12.94
N LYS A 26 -2.60 16.85 -13.79
CA LYS A 26 -1.24 17.40 -13.54
C LYS A 26 -1.16 18.94 -13.68
N SER A 27 -2.10 19.54 -14.41
CA SER A 27 -2.10 20.97 -14.70
C SER A 27 -3.47 21.43 -15.20
N LYS A 28 -3.69 22.76 -15.23
CA LYS A 28 -4.88 23.36 -15.86
C LYS A 28 -5.03 22.95 -17.33
N ALA A 29 -3.92 22.86 -18.07
CA ALA A 29 -3.92 22.40 -19.46
C ALA A 29 -4.36 20.93 -19.60
N ALA A 30 -4.13 20.11 -18.57
CA ALA A 30 -4.62 18.73 -18.49
C ALA A 30 -6.06 18.63 -17.90
N GLY A 31 -6.80 19.74 -17.84
CA GLY A 31 -8.18 19.79 -17.35
C GLY A 31 -8.31 19.93 -15.83
N GLN A 32 -7.24 20.29 -15.10
CA GLN A 32 -7.36 20.53 -13.65
C GLN A 32 -8.19 21.78 -13.36
N SER A 33 -9.32 21.59 -12.68
CA SER A 33 -10.13 22.66 -12.08
C SER A 33 -10.11 22.57 -10.55
N GLY A 34 -10.26 23.70 -9.86
CA GLY A 34 -10.33 23.75 -8.40
C GLY A 34 -8.99 23.53 -7.69
N ASP A 35 -9.06 23.43 -6.36
CA ASP A 35 -7.90 23.19 -5.50
C ASP A 35 -7.69 21.68 -5.26
N ALA A 36 -6.83 21.09 -6.08
CA ALA A 36 -6.47 19.68 -5.99
C ALA A 36 -5.83 19.33 -4.64
N LEU A 37 -5.06 20.23 -4.03
CA LEU A 37 -4.41 19.94 -2.75
C LEU A 37 -5.44 19.91 -1.62
N ALA A 38 -6.39 20.85 -1.61
CA ALA A 38 -7.49 20.84 -0.64
C ALA A 38 -8.35 19.58 -0.76
N ALA A 39 -8.72 19.19 -1.99
CA ALA A 39 -9.47 17.96 -2.24
C ALA A 39 -8.69 16.72 -1.76
N GLN A 40 -7.39 16.66 -2.04
CA GLN A 40 -6.54 15.55 -1.57
C GLN A 40 -6.36 15.51 -0.05
N LYS A 41 -6.27 16.67 0.61
CA LYS A 41 -6.25 16.75 2.08
C LYS A 41 -7.55 16.19 2.66
N ARG A 42 -8.70 16.54 2.08
CA ARG A 42 -10.00 15.99 2.46
C ARG A 42 -10.06 14.47 2.26
N PHE A 43 -9.60 13.97 1.12
CA PHE A 43 -9.49 12.53 0.85
C PHE A 43 -8.66 11.81 1.91
N MET A 44 -7.49 12.34 2.28
CA MET A 44 -6.60 11.72 3.28
C MET A 44 -7.14 11.81 4.71
N GLN A 45 -7.86 12.88 5.04
CA GLN A 45 -8.55 13.02 6.33
C GLN A 45 -9.64 11.96 6.48
N ILE A 46 -10.51 11.82 5.48
CA ILE A 46 -11.54 10.78 5.46
C ILE A 46 -10.89 9.41 5.53
N ALA A 47 -9.81 9.17 4.78
CA ALA A 47 -9.11 7.90 4.82
C ALA A 47 -8.67 7.54 6.24
N ALA A 48 -8.14 8.50 7.00
CA ALA A 48 -7.71 8.29 8.39
C ALA A 48 -8.86 7.89 9.33
N GLU A 49 -10.09 8.35 9.09
CA GLU A 49 -11.29 7.97 9.87
C GLU A 49 -11.58 6.46 9.78
N TYR A 50 -11.25 5.84 8.64
CA TYR A 50 -11.43 4.40 8.39
C TYR A 50 -10.25 3.54 8.85
N SER A 51 -9.31 4.09 9.64
CA SER A 51 -8.20 3.35 10.25
C SER A 51 -7.40 2.46 9.27
N PRO A 52 -6.77 3.06 8.24
CA PRO A 52 -5.96 2.36 7.25
C PRO A 52 -4.70 1.79 7.93
N CYS A 53 -4.12 0.72 7.37
CA CYS A 53 -2.84 0.22 7.87
C CYS A 53 -1.67 1.11 7.47
N SER A 54 -1.82 1.90 6.38
CA SER A 54 -0.84 2.89 5.94
C SER A 54 -1.49 4.06 5.19
N LEU A 55 -0.87 5.24 5.31
CA LEU A 55 -1.17 6.43 4.51
C LEU A 55 0.11 6.90 3.82
N GLY A 56 -0.03 7.38 2.59
CA GLY A 56 1.09 7.71 1.72
C GLY A 56 0.92 9.02 0.97
N ASP A 57 1.98 9.82 0.95
CA ASP A 57 2.20 10.91 0.01
C ASP A 57 3.49 10.61 -0.76
N ALA A 58 3.41 10.48 -2.08
CA ALA A 58 4.56 10.15 -2.92
C ALA A 58 5.71 11.19 -2.86
N LEU A 59 5.43 12.44 -2.49
CA LEU A 59 6.43 13.50 -2.38
C LEU A 59 7.12 13.50 -1.02
N HIS A 60 6.36 13.28 0.06
CA HIS A 60 6.87 13.48 1.43
C HIS A 60 7.10 12.20 2.21
N GLY A 61 6.55 11.06 1.79
CA GLY A 61 6.72 9.79 2.47
C GLY A 61 5.45 9.22 3.09
N GLY A 62 5.45 7.90 3.33
CA GLY A 62 4.39 7.19 4.05
C GLY A 62 4.29 7.48 5.56
N SER A 63 3.34 6.82 6.21
CA SER A 63 3.10 6.86 7.67
C SER A 63 4.24 6.26 8.48
N LEU A 64 4.98 5.33 7.89
CA LEU A 64 6.24 4.79 8.39
C LEU A 64 7.37 5.32 7.50
N ARG A 65 8.23 6.18 8.05
CA ARG A 65 9.34 6.83 7.31
C ARG A 65 10.70 6.32 7.74
N PRO A 66 11.72 6.37 6.87
CA PRO A 66 13.10 6.22 7.29
C PRO A 66 13.45 7.25 8.37
N THR A 67 14.24 6.82 9.35
CA THR A 67 14.81 7.73 10.36
C THR A 67 16.23 8.04 9.94
N LYS A 68 16.67 9.28 10.17
CA LYS A 68 18.08 9.64 10.18
C LYS A 68 18.74 8.94 11.37
N SER A 69 19.16 7.68 11.21
CA SER A 69 19.93 6.94 12.19
C SER A 69 21.26 6.55 11.57
N LYS A 70 22.34 6.65 12.36
CA LYS A 70 23.67 6.18 11.97
C LYS A 70 23.82 4.66 12.07
N SER A 71 22.80 3.96 12.57
CA SER A 71 22.81 2.51 12.77
C SER A 71 21.59 1.86 12.15
N ILE A 72 21.78 0.65 11.59
CA ILE A 72 20.68 -0.19 11.11
C ILE A 72 19.68 -0.53 12.22
N PHE A 73 20.11 -0.48 13.49
CA PHE A 73 19.22 -0.67 14.65
C PHE A 73 18.19 0.46 14.80
N GLY A 74 18.44 1.63 14.19
CA GLY A 74 17.52 2.77 14.25
C GLY A 74 16.18 2.54 13.56
N HIS A 75 16.09 1.55 12.69
CA HIS A 75 14.87 1.20 11.96
C HIS A 75 13.95 0.21 12.70
N TRP A 76 14.30 -0.16 13.93
CA TRP A 76 13.56 -1.13 14.75
C TRP A 76 12.92 -0.48 15.98
N GLY A 77 11.96 -1.19 16.58
CA GLY A 77 11.37 -0.86 17.88
C GLY A 77 10.35 0.28 17.84
N LYS A 78 10.22 1.04 18.94
CA LYS A 78 9.13 2.01 19.19
C LYS A 78 8.95 3.11 18.12
N ARG A 79 9.95 3.31 17.24
CA ARG A 79 9.89 4.26 16.11
C ARG A 79 9.04 3.76 14.94
N ASN A 80 8.64 2.49 14.97
CA ASN A 80 7.84 1.82 13.93
C ASN A 80 6.33 1.97 14.17
N LYS A 81 5.89 3.10 14.73
CA LYS A 81 4.47 3.42 14.87
C LYS A 81 4.04 4.31 13.70
N PRO A 82 3.02 3.93 12.90
CA PRO A 82 2.49 4.78 11.85
C PRO A 82 2.08 6.15 12.39
N ASN A 83 2.51 7.22 11.73
CA ASN A 83 2.15 8.59 12.11
C ASN A 83 1.37 9.26 10.98
N PHE A 84 0.04 9.11 11.02
CA PHE A 84 -0.87 9.71 10.03
C PHE A 84 -0.90 11.24 10.11
N LYS A 85 -0.83 11.80 11.32
CA LYS A 85 -0.77 13.25 11.52
C LYS A 85 0.40 13.88 10.75
N LYS A 86 1.59 13.27 10.82
CA LYS A 86 2.77 13.71 10.07
C LYS A 86 2.60 13.63 8.55
N VAL A 87 1.84 12.66 8.05
CA VAL A 87 1.51 12.58 6.61
C VAL A 87 0.59 13.74 6.25
N LEU A 88 -0.52 13.93 6.97
CA LEU A 88 -1.53 14.97 6.72
C LEU A 88 -0.94 16.39 6.80
N GLU A 89 -0.15 16.69 7.83
CA GLU A 89 0.48 18.00 8.02
C GLU A 89 1.61 18.25 7.01
N GLY A 90 2.24 17.19 6.50
CA GLY A 90 3.34 17.28 5.54
C GLY A 90 2.91 17.52 4.09
N MET A 91 1.61 17.46 3.79
CA MET A 91 1.08 17.63 2.43
C MET A 91 1.24 19.09 1.95
N SER A 92 2.29 19.33 1.16
CA SER A 92 2.62 20.66 0.63
C SER A 92 2.18 20.88 -0.82
N LYS A 93 2.03 19.81 -1.61
CA LYS A 93 1.69 19.88 -3.04
C LYS A 93 0.79 18.72 -3.44
N ALA A 94 -0.14 18.98 -4.36
CA ALA A 94 -0.96 17.96 -4.95
C ALA A 94 -0.11 16.96 -5.76
N GLY A 95 -0.40 15.67 -5.62
CA GLY A 95 0.43 14.59 -6.17
C GLY A 95 -0.26 13.23 -6.10
N THR A 96 0.50 12.17 -5.87
CA THR A 96 -0.08 10.84 -5.66
C THR A 96 -0.26 10.61 -4.16
N MET A 97 -1.52 10.55 -3.73
CA MET A 97 -1.89 10.22 -2.35
C MET A 97 -2.46 8.81 -2.31
N ALA A 98 -2.18 8.07 -1.24
CA ALA A 98 -2.59 6.68 -1.10
C ALA A 98 -3.07 6.35 0.31
N ALA A 99 -4.14 5.56 0.39
CA ALA A 99 -4.61 4.92 1.60
C ALA A 99 -4.60 3.40 1.41
N VAL A 100 -4.03 2.68 2.38
CA VAL A 100 -3.91 1.21 2.34
C VAL A 100 -4.78 0.62 3.43
N PHE A 101 -5.70 -0.26 3.05
CA PHE A 101 -6.62 -0.94 3.94
C PHE A 101 -6.33 -2.43 3.97
N ASP A 102 -6.44 -3.00 5.17
CA ASP A 102 -6.17 -4.39 5.48
C ASP A 102 -7.44 -5.22 5.71
N SER A 103 -8.59 -4.65 5.41
CA SER A 103 -9.89 -5.32 5.49
C SER A 103 -10.79 -4.81 4.39
N ARG A 104 -11.59 -5.71 3.84
CA ARG A 104 -12.58 -5.40 2.80
C ARG A 104 -13.59 -4.35 3.26
N GLU A 105 -14.07 -4.48 4.50
CA GLU A 105 -15.13 -3.65 5.07
C GLU A 105 -14.71 -2.17 5.15
N LYS A 106 -13.49 -1.91 5.67
CA LYS A 106 -12.93 -0.55 5.70
C LYS A 106 -12.75 0.03 4.30
N ALA A 107 -12.25 -0.78 3.36
CA ALA A 107 -12.02 -0.34 1.99
C ALA A 107 -13.35 0.00 1.27
N GLU A 108 -14.36 -0.87 1.41
CA GLU A 108 -15.70 -0.69 0.86
C GLU A 108 -16.39 0.56 1.43
N ALA A 109 -16.37 0.73 2.75
CA ALA A 109 -16.95 1.89 3.41
C ALA A 109 -16.23 3.19 3.00
N PHE A 110 -14.91 3.19 2.90
CA PHE A 110 -14.12 4.33 2.44
C PHE A 110 -14.42 4.69 0.97
N VAL A 111 -14.44 3.71 0.07
CA VAL A 111 -14.74 3.94 -1.36
C VAL A 111 -16.15 4.49 -1.54
N LYS A 112 -17.13 3.96 -0.79
CA LYS A 112 -18.49 4.51 -0.77
C LYS A 112 -18.50 5.96 -0.31
N ARG A 113 -17.82 6.28 0.81
CA ARG A 113 -17.76 7.64 1.33
C ARG A 113 -17.09 8.63 0.36
N ILE A 114 -16.00 8.25 -0.28
CA ILE A 114 -15.31 9.11 -1.25
C ILE A 114 -16.16 9.35 -2.50
N LYS A 115 -16.97 8.38 -2.92
CA LYS A 115 -17.95 8.58 -4.00
C LYS A 115 -18.99 9.63 -3.61
N GLU A 116 -19.53 9.54 -2.39
CA GLU A 116 -20.54 10.48 -1.87
C GLU A 116 -19.99 11.90 -1.69
N GLU A 117 -18.72 12.05 -1.35
CA GLU A 117 -18.06 13.35 -1.18
C GLU A 117 -17.75 14.08 -2.50
N ASP A 118 -17.76 13.36 -3.63
CA ASP A 118 -17.54 13.88 -4.98
C ASP A 118 -16.44 14.96 -5.08
N LEU A 119 -15.24 14.62 -4.59
CA LEU A 119 -14.14 15.57 -4.45
C LEU A 119 -13.53 16.04 -5.78
N GLY A 120 -14.08 15.62 -6.93
CA GLY A 120 -13.52 15.91 -8.26
C GLY A 120 -12.15 15.29 -8.52
N LEU A 121 -11.78 14.26 -7.77
CA LEU A 121 -10.48 13.58 -7.85
C LEU A 121 -10.57 12.31 -8.69
N SER A 122 -9.51 12.03 -9.48
CA SER A 122 -9.37 10.70 -10.07
C SER A 122 -8.95 9.70 -8.99
N VAL A 123 -9.83 8.75 -8.71
CA VAL A 123 -9.61 7.70 -7.71
C VAL A 123 -9.37 6.37 -8.39
N ASN A 124 -8.35 5.68 -7.92
CA ASN A 124 -8.02 4.34 -8.41
C ASN A 124 -7.92 3.38 -7.21
N ILE A 125 -8.26 2.12 -7.42
CA ILE A 125 -8.20 1.06 -6.41
C ILE A 125 -7.34 -0.07 -6.95
N SER A 126 -6.38 -0.53 -6.15
CA SER A 126 -5.50 -1.66 -6.46
C SER A 126 -5.72 -2.78 -5.45
N SER A 127 -6.00 -3.97 -5.96
CA SER A 127 -6.17 -5.23 -5.24
C SER A 127 -6.18 -6.37 -6.27
N SER A 128 -6.63 -7.58 -5.92
CA SER A 128 -7.08 -8.53 -6.95
C SER A 128 -8.26 -7.94 -7.73
N ILE A 129 -8.45 -8.41 -8.97
CA ILE A 129 -9.52 -7.92 -9.84
C ILE A 129 -10.89 -8.13 -9.20
N GLU A 130 -11.13 -9.30 -8.59
CA GLU A 130 -12.37 -9.61 -7.91
C GLU A 130 -12.60 -8.70 -6.70
N ASN A 131 -11.58 -8.51 -5.86
CA ASN A 131 -11.67 -7.63 -4.69
C ASN A 131 -11.95 -6.18 -5.09
N ALA A 132 -11.24 -5.66 -6.08
CA ALA A 132 -11.46 -4.32 -6.59
C ALA A 132 -12.86 -4.15 -7.19
N LYS A 133 -13.33 -5.14 -7.98
CA LYS A 133 -14.67 -5.15 -8.57
C LYS A 133 -15.74 -5.16 -7.48
N ASN A 134 -15.60 -6.02 -6.48
CA ASN A 134 -16.56 -6.14 -5.38
C ASN A 134 -16.62 -4.86 -4.55
N ALA A 135 -15.47 -4.26 -4.24
CA ALA A 135 -15.41 -3.01 -3.51
C ALA A 135 -16.07 -1.84 -4.27
N CYS A 136 -15.85 -1.76 -5.59
CA CYS A 136 -16.54 -0.78 -6.43
C CYS A 136 -18.05 -1.05 -6.54
N ALA A 137 -18.46 -2.31 -6.67
CA ALA A 137 -19.87 -2.70 -6.74
C ALA A 137 -20.62 -2.34 -5.45
N PHE A 138 -20.00 -2.53 -4.27
CA PHE A 138 -20.55 -2.11 -2.99
C PHE A 138 -20.84 -0.60 -2.93
N ALA A 139 -19.95 0.21 -3.50
CA ALA A 139 -20.15 1.65 -3.63
C ALA A 139 -21.11 2.05 -4.77
N GLY A 140 -21.70 1.09 -5.49
CA GLY A 140 -22.55 1.33 -6.65
C GLY A 140 -21.79 2.01 -7.80
N ILE A 141 -20.50 1.73 -7.95
CA ILE A 141 -19.66 2.26 -9.04
C ILE A 141 -19.56 1.20 -10.13
N PRO A 142 -20.13 1.44 -11.33
CA PRO A 142 -19.94 0.52 -12.45
C PRO A 142 -18.48 0.53 -12.89
N ARG A 143 -17.95 -0.65 -13.23
CA ARG A 143 -16.55 -0.83 -13.64
C ARG A 143 -16.31 -0.15 -15.00
N HIS A 144 -15.52 0.93 -15.02
CA HIS A 144 -15.16 1.63 -16.26
C HIS A 144 -13.91 1.04 -16.95
N SER A 145 -12.82 0.81 -16.22
CA SER A 145 -11.56 0.32 -16.80
C SER A 145 -10.76 -0.50 -15.79
N VAL A 146 -10.04 -1.51 -16.30
CA VAL A 146 -9.13 -2.38 -15.54
C VAL A 146 -7.81 -2.43 -16.29
N ALA A 147 -6.71 -2.17 -15.59
CA ALA A 147 -5.40 -2.56 -16.09
C ALA A 147 -5.15 -4.01 -15.66
N TYR A 148 -4.47 -4.80 -16.50
CA TYR A 148 -4.02 -6.14 -16.14
C TYR A 148 -2.49 -6.13 -16.13
N SER A 149 -1.89 -6.73 -15.10
CA SER A 149 -0.49 -7.15 -15.17
C SER A 149 -0.50 -8.63 -15.47
N LEU A 150 0.06 -9.03 -16.61
CA LEU A 150 0.08 -10.42 -17.06
C LEU A 150 0.95 -11.33 -16.18
N GLY A 151 1.71 -10.75 -15.24
CA GLY A 151 2.53 -11.50 -14.29
C GLY A 151 3.72 -12.17 -14.96
N PHE A 152 4.19 -13.26 -14.36
CA PHE A 152 5.21 -14.12 -14.92
C PHE A 152 4.57 -15.43 -15.37
N GLU A 153 4.86 -15.85 -16.59
CA GLU A 153 4.44 -17.16 -17.12
C GLU A 153 5.31 -18.27 -16.49
N ASP A 154 4.72 -19.44 -16.22
CA ASP A 154 5.39 -20.66 -15.71
C ASP A 154 6.17 -20.56 -14.39
N VAL A 155 5.89 -19.55 -13.55
CA VAL A 155 6.40 -19.51 -12.18
C VAL A 155 5.56 -20.45 -11.32
N GLY A 156 5.97 -21.72 -11.30
CA GLY A 156 5.31 -22.77 -10.50
C GLY A 156 5.21 -22.41 -9.02
N ASP A 157 4.27 -23.05 -8.31
CA ASP A 157 4.01 -22.72 -6.90
C ASP A 157 5.22 -22.93 -5.97
N ASN A 158 6.17 -23.77 -6.38
CA ASN A 158 7.38 -24.11 -5.65
C ASN A 158 8.61 -23.25 -6.01
N THR A 159 8.46 -22.14 -6.74
CA THR A 159 9.61 -21.31 -7.12
C THR A 159 10.35 -20.78 -5.87
N PRO A 160 11.66 -21.09 -5.73
CA PRO A 160 12.47 -20.58 -4.63
C PRO A 160 12.42 -19.05 -4.58
N GLY A 161 12.17 -18.49 -3.38
CA GLY A 161 12.14 -17.04 -3.19
C GLY A 161 10.80 -16.37 -3.51
N LYS A 162 9.71 -17.12 -3.76
CA LYS A 162 8.35 -16.60 -3.96
C LYS A 162 7.94 -15.56 -2.91
N GLN A 163 8.12 -15.86 -1.61
CA GLN A 163 7.79 -14.89 -0.55
C GLN A 163 8.62 -13.61 -0.63
N ALA A 164 9.89 -13.72 -1.04
CA ALA A 164 10.75 -12.54 -1.22
C ALA A 164 10.25 -11.65 -2.37
N ILE A 165 9.80 -12.26 -3.47
CA ILE A 165 9.19 -11.54 -4.61
C ILE A 165 7.87 -10.88 -4.19
N ILE A 166 6.99 -11.61 -3.49
CA ILE A 166 5.73 -11.05 -2.98
C ILE A 166 6.04 -9.81 -2.12
N LEU A 167 6.97 -9.93 -1.16
CA LEU A 167 7.36 -8.84 -0.27
C LEU A 167 7.99 -7.66 -1.04
N SER A 168 8.92 -7.88 -1.96
CA SER A 168 9.61 -6.81 -2.69
C SER A 168 8.68 -6.06 -3.65
N THR A 169 7.71 -6.76 -4.24
CA THR A 169 6.77 -6.19 -5.22
C THR A 169 5.63 -5.39 -4.60
N MET A 170 5.37 -5.51 -3.29
CA MET A 170 4.30 -4.73 -2.64
C MET A 170 4.49 -3.22 -2.70
N CYS A 171 5.73 -2.73 -2.90
CA CYS A 171 5.98 -1.30 -3.14
C CYS A 171 5.45 -0.81 -4.50
N GLY A 172 5.08 -1.72 -5.41
CA GLY A 172 4.58 -1.42 -6.76
C GLY A 172 5.62 -0.88 -7.76
N HIS A 173 6.70 -0.28 -7.25
CA HIS A 173 7.75 0.40 -8.04
C HIS A 173 9.13 -0.28 -7.93
N GLY A 174 9.23 -1.44 -7.27
CA GLY A 174 10.51 -2.15 -7.09
C GLY A 174 11.51 -1.48 -6.16
N MET A 175 11.10 -0.46 -5.39
CA MET A 175 12.00 0.27 -4.47
C MET A 175 12.42 -0.54 -3.22
N LEU A 176 11.75 -1.67 -2.96
CA LEU A 176 12.16 -2.62 -1.92
C LEU A 176 13.07 -3.67 -2.53
N SER A 177 14.35 -3.63 -2.14
CA SER A 177 15.33 -4.62 -2.56
C SER A 177 14.89 -6.03 -2.18
N ILE A 178 15.00 -6.97 -3.12
CA ILE A 178 14.77 -8.39 -2.85
C ILE A 178 15.73 -8.94 -1.77
N ASN A 179 16.96 -8.43 -1.72
CA ASN A 179 17.94 -8.80 -0.68
C ASN A 179 17.48 -8.35 0.71
N LEU A 180 16.82 -7.19 0.80
CA LEU A 180 16.20 -6.75 2.06
C LEU A 180 15.08 -7.70 2.47
N ALA A 181 14.21 -8.09 1.54
CA ALA A 181 13.14 -9.04 1.80
C ALA A 181 13.68 -10.39 2.30
N GLN A 182 14.68 -10.96 1.62
CA GLN A 182 15.36 -12.18 2.03
C GLN A 182 16.00 -12.06 3.42
N LYS A 183 16.62 -10.91 3.72
CA LYS A 183 17.22 -10.67 5.03
C LYS A 183 16.18 -10.60 6.14
N MET A 184 15.04 -9.95 5.89
CA MET A 184 13.92 -9.91 6.84
C MET A 184 13.36 -11.31 7.08
N MET A 185 13.24 -12.13 6.04
CA MET A 185 12.83 -13.53 6.15
C MET A 185 13.81 -14.35 7.00
N SER A 186 15.13 -14.20 6.80
CA SER A 186 16.15 -14.87 7.64
C SER A 186 16.04 -14.45 9.11
N PHE A 187 15.90 -13.15 9.39
CA PHE A 187 15.72 -12.68 10.77
C PHE A 187 14.47 -13.22 11.45
N VAL A 188 13.37 -13.39 10.72
CA VAL A 188 12.14 -13.97 11.25
C VAL A 188 12.30 -15.47 11.49
N ARG A 189 12.91 -16.23 10.57
CA ARG A 189 13.19 -17.68 10.75
C ARG A 189 14.12 -17.95 11.93
N GLU A 190 15.14 -17.11 12.10
CA GLU A 190 16.11 -17.21 13.19
C GLU A 190 15.55 -16.68 14.54
N ASN A 191 14.27 -16.30 14.60
CA ASN A 191 13.65 -15.66 15.77
C ASN A 191 14.39 -14.40 16.28
N ARG A 192 15.18 -13.75 15.42
CA ARG A 192 15.90 -12.50 15.75
C ARG A 192 15.00 -11.29 15.73
N ARG A 193 13.88 -11.38 15.00
CA ARG A 193 12.84 -10.36 14.86
C ARG A 193 11.49 -11.02 14.71
N THR A 194 10.45 -10.35 15.19
CA THR A 194 9.07 -10.76 14.93
C THR A 194 8.64 -10.41 13.49
N PRO A 195 7.68 -11.14 12.90
CA PRO A 195 7.10 -10.80 11.60
C PRO A 195 6.58 -9.36 11.54
N LYS A 196 5.99 -8.88 12.64
CA LYS A 196 5.49 -7.51 12.77
C LYS A 196 6.63 -6.49 12.66
N GLU A 197 7.70 -6.65 13.44
CA GLU A 197 8.84 -5.73 13.38
C GLU A 197 9.50 -5.71 12.01
N ALA A 198 9.60 -6.88 11.36
CA ALA A 198 10.15 -6.99 10.01
C ALA A 198 9.26 -6.28 8.98
N ALA A 199 7.95 -6.51 8.99
CA ALA A 199 6.99 -5.83 8.11
C ALA A 199 7.03 -4.31 8.26
N GLU A 200 7.01 -3.81 9.50
CA GLU A 200 7.08 -2.39 9.79
C GLU A 200 8.42 -1.78 9.33
N THR A 201 9.53 -2.51 9.49
CA THR A 201 10.85 -2.07 9.03
C THR A 201 10.91 -1.97 7.51
N MET A 202 10.34 -2.95 6.79
CA MET A 202 10.26 -2.93 5.34
C MET A 202 9.44 -1.74 4.82
N ALA A 203 8.29 -1.46 5.45
CA ALA A 203 7.41 -0.36 5.04
C ALA A 203 8.13 0.99 5.00
N ARG A 204 9.13 1.21 5.84
CA ARG A 204 9.91 2.45 5.89
C ARG A 204 10.67 2.74 4.60
N PHE A 205 11.04 1.70 3.85
CA PHE A 205 11.74 1.84 2.58
C PHE A 205 10.79 1.93 1.39
N CYS A 206 9.48 1.91 1.63
CA CYS A 206 8.46 2.28 0.64
C CYS A 206 8.23 3.80 0.70
N SER A 207 8.86 4.55 -0.21
CA SER A 207 8.78 6.02 -0.23
C SER A 207 7.34 6.53 -0.38
N CYS A 208 6.50 5.89 -1.19
CA CYS A 208 5.11 6.33 -1.40
C CYS A 208 4.12 5.84 -0.34
N GLY A 209 4.55 5.01 0.63
CA GLY A 209 3.70 4.56 1.73
C GLY A 209 2.61 3.54 1.40
N ILE A 210 2.67 2.89 0.22
CA ILE A 210 1.66 1.91 -0.20
C ILE A 210 1.87 0.50 0.35
N PHE A 211 3.02 0.25 1.00
CA PHE A 211 3.37 -1.06 1.50
C PHE A 211 2.42 -1.49 2.62
N ASN A 212 1.74 -2.63 2.42
CA ASN A 212 0.76 -3.14 3.36
C ASN A 212 1.44 -3.97 4.47
N THR A 213 1.60 -3.37 5.64
CA THR A 213 2.25 -4.01 6.79
C THR A 213 1.50 -5.24 7.30
N THR A 214 0.16 -5.26 7.21
CA THR A 214 -0.66 -6.40 7.64
C THR A 214 -0.41 -7.61 6.74
N ARG A 215 -0.46 -7.42 5.41
CA ARG A 215 -0.14 -8.46 4.44
C ARG A 215 1.30 -8.95 4.59
N ALA A 216 2.29 -8.04 4.70
CA ALA A 216 3.68 -8.42 4.90
C ALA A 216 3.87 -9.26 6.17
N ARG A 217 3.21 -8.89 7.28
CA ARG A 217 3.26 -9.65 8.53
C ARG A 217 2.74 -11.08 8.34
N ARG A 218 1.63 -11.27 7.60
CA ARG A 218 1.08 -12.60 7.29
C ARG A 218 2.07 -13.44 6.49
N ILE A 219 2.65 -12.89 5.43
CA ILE A 219 3.66 -13.59 4.62
C ILE A 219 4.90 -13.94 5.46
N LEU A 220 5.36 -13.03 6.32
CA LEU A 220 6.50 -13.29 7.19
C LEU A 220 6.19 -14.31 8.29
N GLU A 221 4.93 -14.41 8.73
CA GLU A 221 4.48 -15.46 9.64
C GLU A 221 4.52 -16.83 8.96
N ASP A 222 4.04 -16.95 7.73
CA ASP A 222 4.14 -18.18 6.91
C ASP A 222 5.61 -18.63 6.79
N VAL A 223 6.51 -17.66 6.54
CA VAL A 223 7.96 -17.88 6.51
C VAL A 223 8.51 -18.38 7.85
N ARG A 224 7.99 -17.90 8.98
CA ARG A 224 8.40 -18.28 10.33
C ARG A 224 8.06 -19.73 10.64
N ILE A 225 6.86 -20.18 10.24
CA ILE A 225 6.36 -21.53 10.51
C ILE A 225 6.72 -22.54 9.40
N GLY A 226 7.41 -22.10 8.35
CA GLY A 226 7.91 -22.97 7.28
C GLY A 226 6.89 -23.32 6.19
N VAL A 227 5.82 -22.52 6.05
CA VAL A 227 4.87 -22.66 4.93
C VAL A 227 5.55 -22.21 3.64
N LYS A 228 5.53 -23.08 2.62
CA LYS A 228 6.15 -22.86 1.32
C LYS A 228 5.26 -22.05 0.39
#